data_AF-A0A8H4EUX6-F1
#
_entry.id   AF-A0A8H4EUX6-F1
#
_cell.length_a   1.000
_cell.length_b   1.000
_cell.length_c   1.000
_cell.angle_alpha   90.00
_cell.angle_beta   90.00
_cell.angle_gamma   90.00
#
_symmetry.space_group_name_H-M   'P 1'
#
loop_
_entity.id
_entity.type
_entity.pdbx_description
1 polymer ?
#
loop_
_entity_poly.entity_id
_entity_poly.type
_entity_poly.pdbx_seq_one_letter_code
_entity_poly.pdbx_strand_id
1 'polypeptide(L)'
;MIPLPNECLHGIFSNIKGQHNNLFSCLLVNRQWCVNVLPILWNELDVFWNWKLVRTCLLALNSEERAQLEPFKIILPKESKLLFEYTSYIKTIKIDSDDGFRKLNIL
;
A
#
# COMPACT_ATOMS: atom_id res chain seq x y z
N MET A 1 24.37 -4.19 -18.24
CA MET A 1 23.38 -5.20 -17.80
C MET A 1 22.13 -5.03 -18.64
N ILE A 2 21.60 -6.12 -19.19
CA ILE A 2 20.32 -6.11 -19.91
C ILE A 2 19.22 -6.26 -18.85
N PRO A 3 18.27 -5.32 -18.73
CA PRO A 3 17.15 -5.44 -17.80
C PRO A 3 16.26 -6.62 -18.20
N LEU A 4 15.76 -7.39 -17.23
CA LEU A 4 14.75 -8.42 -17.53
C LEU A 4 13.49 -7.76 -18.09
N PRO A 5 12.80 -8.39 -19.06
CA PRO A 5 11.47 -7.93 -19.50
C PRO A 5 10.49 -7.86 -18.32
N ASN A 6 9.50 -6.96 -18.42
CA ASN A 6 8.52 -6.76 -17.36
C ASN A 6 7.64 -8.01 -17.17
N GLU A 7 7.40 -8.79 -18.23
CA GLU A 7 6.67 -10.05 -18.19
C GLU A 7 7.39 -11.07 -17.30
N CYS A 8 8.72 -11.13 -17.40
CA CYS A 8 9.53 -12.00 -16.56
C CYS A 8 9.51 -11.54 -15.09
N LEU A 9 9.64 -10.23 -14.85
CA LEU A 9 9.54 -9.65 -13.52
C LEU A 9 8.17 -9.92 -12.90
N HIS A 10 7.09 -9.78 -13.66
CA HIS A 10 5.75 -10.08 -13.21
C HIS A 10 5.61 -11.56 -12.83
N GLY A 11 6.17 -12.48 -13.63
CA GLY A 11 6.22 -13.90 -13.30
C GLY A 11 6.95 -14.16 -11.97
N ILE A 12 8.11 -13.53 -11.76
CA ILE A 12 8.87 -13.65 -10.49
C ILE A 12 8.04 -13.14 -9.31
N PHE A 13 7.53 -11.92 -9.39
CA PHE A 13 6.82 -11.29 -8.28
C PHE A 13 5.47 -11.95 -7.97
N SER A 14 4.83 -12.57 -8.96
CA SER A 14 3.61 -13.35 -8.74
C SER A 14 3.84 -14.57 -7.85
N ASN A 15 5.04 -15.18 -7.90
CA ASN A 15 5.38 -16.34 -7.05
C ASN A 15 5.62 -15.97 -5.58
N ILE A 16 5.92 -14.70 -5.30
CA ILE A 16 6.11 -14.18 -3.93
C ILE A 16 4.92 -13.31 -3.49
N LYS A 17 3.80 -13.35 -4.21
CA LYS A 17 2.57 -12.67 -3.82
C LYS A 17 2.14 -13.13 -2.42
N GLY A 18 1.73 -12.17 -1.57
CA GLY A 18 1.35 -12.42 -0.17
C GLY A 18 2.53 -12.40 0.80
N GLN A 19 3.78 -12.47 0.32
CA GLN A 19 4.97 -12.30 1.16
C GLN A 19 5.36 -10.82 1.21
N HIS A 20 4.61 -10.02 1.97
CA HIS A 20 4.76 -8.55 2.01
C HIS A 20 6.19 -8.07 2.27
N ASN A 21 6.93 -8.72 3.18
CA ASN A 21 8.32 -8.35 3.46
C ASN A 21 9.22 -8.54 2.24
N ASN A 22 9.06 -9.65 1.52
CA ASN A 22 9.85 -9.95 0.33
C ASN A 22 9.52 -8.99 -0.81
N LEU A 23 8.24 -8.72 -1.04
CA LEU A 23 7.79 -7.71 -2.00
C LEU A 23 8.35 -6.31 -1.64
N PHE A 24 8.33 -5.94 -0.35
CA PHE A 24 8.89 -4.66 0.09
C PHE A 24 10.40 -4.57 -0.18
N SER A 25 11.16 -5.65 0.06
CA SER A 25 12.58 -5.71 -0.32
C SER A 25 12.78 -5.56 -1.84
N CYS A 26 11.92 -6.16 -2.66
CA CYS A 26 11.99 -6.04 -4.12
C CYS A 26 11.75 -4.60 -4.61
N LEU A 27 10.91 -3.80 -3.93
CA LEU A 27 10.73 -2.38 -4.27
C LEU A 27 12.03 -1.58 -4.22
N LEU A 28 12.96 -1.96 -3.33
CA LEU A 28 14.18 -1.20 -3.04
C LEU A 28 15.34 -1.53 -3.98
N VAL A 29 15.19 -2.51 -4.87
CA VAL A 29 16.27 -2.99 -5.75
C VAL A 29 16.62 -1.95 -6.82
N ASN A 30 15.63 -1.52 -7.62
CA ASN A 30 15.79 -0.47 -8.63
C ASN A 30 14.41 0.04 -9.10
N ARG A 31 14.40 1.11 -9.92
CA ARG A 31 13.17 1.73 -10.44
C ARG A 31 12.28 0.75 -11.21
N GLN A 32 12.87 -0.16 -12.00
CA GLN A 32 12.10 -1.11 -12.80
C GLN A 32 11.37 -2.13 -11.90
N TRP A 33 12.07 -2.67 -10.90
CA TRP A 33 11.48 -3.59 -9.93
C TRP A 33 10.41 -2.89 -9.11
N CYS A 34 10.68 -1.66 -8.65
CA CYS A 34 9.72 -0.83 -7.93
C CYS A 34 8.39 -0.72 -8.68
N VAL A 35 8.40 -0.28 -9.94
CA VAL A 35 7.18 -0.10 -10.74
C VAL A 35 6.41 -1.41 -10.96
N ASN A 36 7.10 -2.54 -11.11
CA ASN A 36 6.46 -3.83 -11.35
C ASN A 36 5.91 -4.48 -10.06
N VAL A 37 6.55 -4.23 -8.91
CA VAL A 37 6.11 -4.78 -7.62
C VAL A 37 4.95 -3.98 -7.03
N LEU A 38 4.90 -2.66 -7.27
CA LEU A 38 3.90 -1.77 -6.70
C LEU A 38 2.46 -2.29 -6.87
N PRO A 39 1.99 -2.65 -8.09
CA PRO A 39 0.64 -3.16 -8.28
C PRO A 39 0.37 -4.46 -7.53
N ILE A 40 1.39 -5.28 -7.27
CA ILE A 40 1.25 -6.58 -6.59
C ILE A 40 1.18 -6.36 -5.09
N LEU A 41 2.05 -5.50 -4.54
CA LEU A 41 2.09 -5.18 -3.12
C LEU A 41 0.85 -4.42 -2.67
N TRP A 42 0.36 -3.48 -3.49
CA TRP A 42 -0.78 -2.61 -3.18
C TRP A 42 -2.14 -3.19 -3.58
N ASN A 43 -2.17 -4.36 -4.22
CA ASN A 43 -3.40 -5.02 -4.67
C ASN A 43 -4.39 -5.26 -3.52
N GLU A 44 -3.86 -5.56 -2.34
CA GLU A 44 -4.62 -5.90 -1.15
C GLU A 44 -4.16 -5.01 0.00
N LEU A 45 -5.05 -4.15 0.48
CA LEU A 45 -4.80 -3.26 1.61
C LEU A 45 -5.34 -3.91 2.88
N ASP A 46 -4.43 -4.36 3.74
CA ASP A 46 -4.77 -4.74 5.11
C ASP A 46 -4.58 -3.55 6.05
N VAL A 47 -5.68 -3.01 6.54
CA VAL A 47 -5.67 -1.79 7.37
C VAL A 47 -5.09 -2.00 8.77
N PHE A 48 -5.14 -3.22 9.31
CA PHE A 48 -4.68 -3.52 10.67
C PHE A 48 -3.21 -3.88 10.71
N TRP A 49 -2.71 -4.54 9.67
CA TRP A 49 -1.30 -4.93 9.60
C TRP A 49 -0.39 -3.82 9.10
N ASN A 50 -0.93 -2.83 8.38
CA ASN A 50 -0.08 -1.86 7.69
C ASN A 50 -0.61 -0.42 7.75
N TRP A 51 -0.55 0.19 8.93
CA TRP A 51 -0.90 1.60 9.16
C TRP A 51 -0.15 2.58 8.21
N LYS A 52 1.05 2.20 7.73
CA LYS A 52 1.82 3.01 6.78
C LYS A 52 1.12 3.10 5.43
N LEU A 53 0.48 2.02 4.96
CA LEU A 53 -0.31 2.04 3.73
C LEU A 53 -1.58 2.89 3.91
N VAL A 54 -2.25 2.77 5.06
CA VAL A 54 -3.40 3.61 5.41
C VAL A 54 -3.02 5.09 5.39
N ARG A 55 -1.89 5.45 6.02
CA ARG A 55 -1.38 6.83 6.01
C ARG A 55 -1.12 7.34 4.59
N THR A 56 -0.58 6.51 3.70
CA THR A 56 -0.38 6.86 2.29
C THR A 56 -1.70 7.05 1.55
N CYS A 57 -2.74 6.26 1.85
CA CYS A 57 -4.08 6.48 1.31
C CYS A 57 -4.64 7.84 1.76
N LEU A 58 -4.48 8.20 3.04
CA LEU A 58 -4.88 9.52 3.56
C LEU A 58 -4.11 10.69 2.92
N LEU A 59 -2.86 10.45 2.50
CA LEU A 59 -2.08 11.42 1.72
C LEU A 59 -2.59 11.58 0.29
N ALA A 60 -3.21 10.55 -0.28
CA ALA A 60 -3.74 10.56 -1.65
C ALA A 60 -5.10 11.27 -1.75
N LEU A 61 -5.77 11.53 -0.63
CA LEU A 61 -7.09 12.15 -0.62
C LEU A 61 -7.05 13.57 -1.17
N ASN A 62 -7.97 13.88 -2.08
CA ASN A 62 -8.16 15.21 -2.61
C ASN A 62 -8.90 16.13 -1.61
N SER A 63 -9.01 17.42 -1.94
CA SER A 63 -9.64 18.41 -1.05
C SER A 63 -11.10 18.10 -0.69
N GLU A 64 -11.87 17.52 -1.61
CA GLU A 64 -13.27 17.17 -1.38
C GLU A 64 -13.40 15.95 -0.45
N GLU A 65 -12.63 14.89 -0.71
CA GLU A 65 -12.56 13.71 0.14
C GLU A 65 -12.07 14.05 1.56
N ARG A 66 -11.11 14.98 1.67
CA ARG A 66 -10.64 15.49 2.97
C ARG A 66 -11.72 16.24 3.72
N ALA A 67 -12.53 17.05 3.03
CA ALA A 67 -13.65 17.77 3.65
C ALA A 67 -14.70 16.81 4.24
N GLN A 68 -14.95 15.67 3.57
CA GLN A 68 -15.85 14.63 4.09
C GLN A 68 -15.35 14.00 5.40
N LEU A 69 -14.04 14.10 5.70
CA LEU A 69 -13.44 13.56 6.91
C LEU A 69 -13.42 14.54 8.10
N GLU A 70 -13.73 15.82 7.89
CA GLU A 70 -13.76 16.84 8.94
C GLU A 70 -14.66 16.47 10.15
N PRO A 71 -15.88 15.91 9.96
CA PRO A 71 -16.76 15.57 11.08
C PRO A 71 -16.15 14.55 12.04
N PHE A 72 -15.25 13.70 11.56
CA PHE A 72 -14.62 12.64 12.33
C PHE A 72 -13.39 13.13 13.12
N LYS A 73 -12.99 14.40 12.96
CA LYS A 73 -11.83 15.01 13.65
C LYS A 73 -10.53 14.22 13.49
N ILE A 74 -10.35 13.58 12.34
CA ILE A 74 -9.15 12.79 12.02
C ILE A 74 -8.00 13.74 11.72
N ILE A 75 -6.83 13.50 12.34
CA ILE A 75 -5.61 14.25 12.04
C ILE A 75 -5.06 13.74 10.71
N LEU A 76 -5.29 14.50 9.64
CA LEU A 76 -4.80 14.17 8.31
C LEU A 76 -3.31 14.53 8.16
N PRO A 77 -2.52 13.68 7.48
CA PRO A 77 -1.14 14.01 7.19
C PRO A 77 -1.06 15.20 6.22
N LYS A 78 -0.03 16.03 6.40
CA LYS A 78 0.24 17.20 5.54
C LYS A 78 0.40 16.75 4.10
N GLU A 79 -0.18 17.50 3.17
CA GLU A 79 -0.12 17.22 1.75
C GLU A 79 1.33 17.10 1.27
N SER A 80 1.59 16.02 0.56
CA SER A 80 2.87 15.76 -0.10
C SER A 80 2.58 15.09 -1.41
N LYS A 81 3.30 15.49 -2.47
CA LYS A 81 3.18 14.84 -3.77
C LYS A 81 3.60 13.37 -3.66
N LEU A 82 2.65 12.47 -3.92
CA LEU A 82 2.93 11.04 -3.99
C LEU A 82 3.73 10.73 -5.26
N LEU A 83 4.63 9.75 -5.16
CA LEU A 83 5.44 9.30 -6.30
C LEU A 83 4.62 8.49 -7.31
N PHE A 84 3.54 7.86 -6.84
CA PHE A 84 2.66 6.99 -7.61
C PHE A 84 1.21 7.18 -7.14
N GLU A 85 0.27 6.87 -8.02
CA GLU A 85 -1.16 6.78 -7.72
C GLU A 85 -1.45 5.47 -6.97
N TYR A 86 -0.92 5.32 -5.75
CA TYR A 86 -0.95 4.07 -4.99
C TYR A 86 -2.36 3.50 -4.81
N THR A 87 -3.34 4.38 -4.59
CA THR A 87 -4.75 4.01 -4.40
C THR A 87 -5.36 3.34 -5.63
N SER A 88 -4.89 3.67 -6.83
CA SER A 88 -5.36 3.05 -8.09
C SER A 88 -5.01 1.56 -8.21
N TYR A 89 -4.03 1.08 -7.44
CA TYR A 89 -3.63 -0.32 -7.43
C TYR A 89 -4.44 -1.19 -6.45
N ILE A 90 -5.19 -0.57 -5.53
CA ILE A 90 -5.95 -1.29 -4.51
C ILE A 90 -7.18 -1.92 -5.16
N LYS A 91 -7.29 -3.25 -5.07
CA LYS A 91 -8.48 -4.00 -5.52
C LYS A 91 -9.30 -4.55 -4.37
N THR A 92 -8.70 -4.77 -3.22
CA THR A 92 -9.38 -5.35 -2.06
C THR A 92 -8.88 -4.68 -0.80
N ILE A 93 -9.81 -4.32 0.09
CA ILE A 93 -9.52 -3.81 1.42
C ILE A 93 -9.94 -4.88 2.41
N LYS A 94 -8.99 -5.40 3.20
CA LYS A 94 -9.26 -6.32 4.29
C LYS A 94 -9.38 -5.53 5.59
N ILE A 95 -10.60 -5.53 6.12
CA ILE A 95 -10.94 -4.97 7.42
C ILE A 95 -11.27 -6.18 8.27
N ASP A 96 -10.24 -6.86 8.79
CA ASP A 96 -10.47 -8.07 9.58
C ASP A 96 -11.04 -7.71 10.95
N SER A 97 -12.31 -8.06 11.17
CA SER A 97 -13.07 -7.70 12.37
C SER A 97 -12.66 -8.47 13.62
N ASP A 98 -11.91 -9.58 13.49
CA ASP A 98 -11.75 -10.53 14.59
C ASP A 98 -10.37 -10.47 15.29
N ASP A 99 -9.31 -10.06 14.59
CA ASP A 99 -7.94 -10.07 15.16
C ASP A 99 -7.43 -8.68 15.61
N GLY A 100 -8.05 -7.59 15.11
CA GLY A 100 -7.69 -6.21 15.44
C GLY A 100 -7.94 -5.82 16.91
N PHE A 101 -9.01 -6.33 17.52
CA PHE A 101 -9.33 -6.06 18.94
C PHE A 101 -8.32 -6.70 19.91
N ARG A 102 -7.67 -7.81 19.53
CA ARG A 102 -6.68 -8.47 20.40
C ARG A 102 -5.37 -7.70 20.50
N LYS A 103 -4.96 -7.00 19.44
CA LYS A 103 -3.73 -6.18 19.45
C LYS A 103 -3.89 -4.83 20.12
N LEU A 104 -5.10 -4.26 20.15
CA LEU A 104 -5.37 -2.99 20.86
C LEU A 104 -5.47 -3.15 22.38
N ASN A 105 -5.66 -4.37 22.90
CA ASN A 105 -5.74 -4.63 24.35
C ASN A 105 -4.38 -4.93 25.02
N ILE A 106 -3.26 -4.68 24.32
CA ILE A 106 -1.89 -4.90 24.86
C ILE A 106 -1.03 -3.60 24.79
N LEU A 107 -1.66 -2.44 24.61
CA LEU A 107 -1.01 -1.13 24.75
C LEU A 107 -1.77 -0.22 25.71
#